data_AF-A0A2V0RJW0-F1
#
_entry.id   AF-A0A2V0RJW0-F1
#
_cell.length_a   1.000
_cell.length_b   1.000
_cell.length_c   1.000
_cell.angle_alpha   90.00
_cell.angle_beta   90.00
_cell.angle_gamma   90.00
#
_symmetry.space_group_name_H-M   'P 1'
#
loop_
_entity.id
_entity.type
_entity.pdbx_description
1 polymer ?
#
loop_
_entity_poly.entity_id
_entity_poly.type
_entity_poly.pdbx_seq_one_letter_code
_entity_poly.pdbx_strand_id
1 'polypeptide(L)'
;MSNSALDRKYRMMNGVAFDTNLRDVGEAITRMLRDYGITHVSLKRDNVVEGRSWEMGAAKSLLGIEDTSTGTVLLYEPNERVTFGPVLGIPTKRYMITNLEDSDTTPYIALSR
;
A
#
# COMPACT_ATOMS: atom_id res chain seq x y z
N MET A 1 3.99 7.00 8.56
CA MET A 1 4.01 7.86 7.36
C MET A 1 4.38 9.28 7.81
N SER A 2 5.12 10.06 7.01
CA SER A 2 5.52 11.44 7.35
C SER A 2 4.66 12.43 6.57
N ASN A 3 4.28 13.56 7.17
CA ASN A 3 3.59 14.66 6.50
C ASN A 3 4.53 15.59 5.72
N SER A 4 5.83 15.31 5.74
CA SER A 4 6.86 16.09 5.03
C SER A 4 7.52 15.24 3.96
N ALA A 5 7.75 15.87 2.79
CA ALA A 5 8.52 15.27 1.72
C ALA A 5 9.93 14.97 2.21
N LEU A 6 10.45 13.79 1.86
CA LEU A 6 11.86 13.50 1.97
C LEU A 6 12.59 14.16 0.79
N ASP A 7 13.90 14.38 0.90
CA ASP A 7 14.72 14.83 -0.23
C ASP A 7 14.84 13.71 -1.28
N ARG A 8 13.86 13.65 -2.18
CA ARG A 8 13.65 12.60 -3.18
C ARG A 8 13.14 13.20 -4.48
N LYS A 9 13.28 12.44 -5.57
CA LYS A 9 12.60 12.74 -6.83
C LYS A 9 11.19 12.15 -6.79
N TYR A 10 10.19 12.95 -7.10
CA TYR A 10 8.79 12.55 -7.08
C TYR A 10 8.17 12.59 -8.48
N ARG A 11 7.17 11.73 -8.67
CA ARG A 11 6.22 11.79 -9.79
C ARG A 11 4.80 11.94 -9.24
N MET A 12 3.98 12.75 -9.91
CA MET A 12 2.58 12.95 -9.52
C MET A 12 1.69 11.88 -10.13
N MET A 13 0.83 11.27 -9.31
CA MET A 13 -0.22 10.34 -9.75
C MET A 13 -1.50 10.63 -8.97
N ASN A 14 -2.60 10.95 -9.67
CA ASN A 14 -3.91 11.29 -9.09
C ASN A 14 -3.86 12.26 -7.89
N GLY A 15 -2.97 13.25 -7.92
CA GLY A 15 -2.83 14.26 -6.85
C GLY A 15 -1.91 13.84 -5.68
N VAL A 16 -1.29 12.67 -5.73
CA VAL A 16 -0.32 12.18 -4.74
C VAL A 16 1.08 12.15 -5.36
N ALA A 17 2.07 12.67 -4.65
CA ALA A 17 3.47 12.63 -5.04
C ALA A 17 4.12 11.31 -4.58
N PHE A 18 4.54 10.46 -5.52
CA PHE A 18 5.26 9.22 -5.23
C PHE A 18 6.74 9.36 -5.52
N ASP A 19 7.57 8.91 -4.58
CA ASP A 19 9.00 8.71 -4.82
C ASP A 19 9.21 7.86 -6.09
N THR A 20 10.05 8.34 -6.99
CA THR A 20 10.37 7.64 -8.25
C THR A 20 10.99 6.26 -8.06
N ASN A 21 11.50 5.95 -6.87
CA ASN A 21 11.96 4.62 -6.48
C ASN A 21 10.82 3.63 -6.17
N LEU A 22 9.57 4.09 -6.01
CA LEU A 22 8.37 3.25 -6.03
C LEU A 22 7.90 3.09 -7.48
N ARG A 23 8.32 2.01 -8.14
CA ARG A 23 8.17 1.84 -9.60
C ARG A 23 6.74 1.53 -10.02
N ASP A 24 6.02 0.77 -9.20
CA ASP A 24 4.67 0.31 -9.49
C ASP A 24 3.68 0.76 -8.43
N VAL A 25 2.63 1.43 -8.87
CA VAL A 25 1.57 1.99 -8.01
C VAL A 25 0.23 1.78 -8.70
N GLY A 26 -0.71 1.16 -8.00
CA GLY A 26 -2.07 0.94 -8.44
C GLY A 26 -2.94 2.19 -8.32
N GLU A 27 -3.91 2.31 -9.22
CA GLU A 27 -4.86 3.41 -9.18
C GLU A 27 -5.71 3.39 -7.89
N ALA A 28 -6.15 2.21 -7.45
CA ALA A 28 -7.02 2.04 -6.30
C ALA A 28 -6.34 2.50 -4.98
N ILE A 29 -5.09 2.11 -4.74
CA ILE A 29 -4.33 2.60 -3.57
C ILE A 29 -4.08 4.11 -3.67
N THR A 30 -3.85 4.64 -4.87
CA THR A 30 -3.62 6.09 -5.03
C THR A 30 -4.86 6.90 -4.68
N ARG A 31 -6.04 6.46 -5.14
CA ARG A 31 -7.33 7.05 -4.76
C ARG A 31 -7.54 7.00 -3.25
N MET A 32 -7.27 5.86 -2.62
CA MET A 32 -7.39 5.71 -1.16
C MET A 32 -6.45 6.66 -0.42
N LEU A 33 -5.18 6.73 -0.80
CA LEU A 33 -4.20 7.65 -0.21
C LEU A 33 -4.67 9.11 -0.28
N ARG A 34 -5.15 9.54 -1.45
CA ARG A 34 -5.68 10.89 -1.66
C ARG A 34 -6.89 11.16 -0.75
N ASP A 35 -7.84 10.24 -0.69
CA ASP A 35 -9.07 10.41 0.10
C ASP A 35 -8.77 10.43 1.61
N TYR A 36 -7.66 9.81 2.05
CA TYR A 36 -7.11 9.92 3.42
C TYR A 36 -6.18 11.15 3.62
N GLY A 37 -6.13 12.07 2.66
CA GLY A 37 -5.35 13.31 2.76
C GLY A 37 -3.84 13.14 2.62
N ILE A 38 -3.37 11.98 2.14
CA ILE A 38 -1.94 11.75 1.91
C ILE A 38 -1.51 12.45 0.63
N THR A 39 -0.50 13.32 0.76
CA THR A 39 0.05 14.10 -0.35
C THR A 39 1.37 13.55 -0.88
N HIS A 40 2.13 12.84 -0.04
CA HIS A 40 3.45 12.31 -0.38
C HIS A 40 3.62 10.87 0.10
N VAL A 41 4.18 10.03 -0.75
CA VAL A 41 4.56 8.65 -0.44
C VAL A 41 6.01 8.43 -0.84
N SER A 42 6.84 8.02 0.11
CA SER A 42 8.26 7.78 -0.12
C SER A 42 8.79 6.62 0.70
N LEU A 43 9.87 6.03 0.23
CA LEU A 43 10.58 4.98 0.94
C LEU A 43 11.45 5.61 2.04
N LYS A 44 11.42 5.01 3.23
CA LYS A 44 12.25 5.49 4.36
C LYS A 44 13.74 5.38 4.05
N ARG A 45 14.14 4.36 3.29
CA ARG A 45 15.52 4.13 2.84
C ARG A 45 15.63 4.45 1.35
N ASP A 46 16.86 4.68 0.90
CA ASP A 46 17.14 4.88 -0.52
C ASP A 46 17.28 3.53 -1.23
N ASN A 47 16.14 2.87 -1.43
CA ASN A 47 16.07 1.60 -2.13
C ASN A 47 15.01 1.69 -3.23
N VAL A 48 15.16 0.87 -4.26
CA VAL A 48 14.12 0.72 -5.30
C VAL A 48 13.16 -0.38 -4.85
N VAL A 49 11.86 -0.12 -4.97
CA VAL A 49 10.82 -1.13 -4.78
C VAL A 49 10.06 -1.29 -6.10
N GLU A 50 10.12 -2.50 -6.62
CA GLU A 50 9.37 -2.95 -7.78
C GLU A 50 8.18 -3.79 -7.33
N GLY A 51 7.10 -3.71 -8.09
CA GLY A 51 5.85 -4.38 -7.81
C GLY A 51 4.98 -3.66 -6.79
N ARG A 52 3.73 -4.15 -6.74
CA ARG A 52 2.63 -3.55 -5.97
C ARG A 52 2.37 -4.25 -4.65
N SER A 53 3.29 -5.11 -4.19
CA SER A 53 3.04 -5.95 -3.01
C SER A 53 3.03 -5.20 -1.67
N TRP A 54 3.42 -3.93 -1.68
CA TRP A 54 3.42 -3.03 -0.54
C TRP A 54 2.05 -2.40 -0.27
N GLU A 55 1.14 -2.41 -1.25
CA GLU A 55 -0.10 -1.64 -1.23
C GLU A 55 -1.05 -2.09 -0.11
N MET A 56 -1.16 -3.40 0.14
CA MET A 56 -2.00 -3.93 1.22
C MET A 56 -1.56 -3.42 2.59
N GLY A 57 -0.25 -3.43 2.87
CA GLY A 57 0.28 -2.89 4.12
C GLY A 57 0.04 -1.40 4.27
N ALA A 58 0.18 -0.63 3.18
CA ALA A 58 -0.14 0.80 3.20
C ALA A 58 -1.63 1.06 3.45
N ALA A 59 -2.52 0.34 2.76
CA ALA A 59 -3.97 0.45 2.95
C ALA A 59 -4.38 0.11 4.38
N LYS A 60 -3.88 -1.00 4.94
CA LYS A 60 -4.17 -1.41 6.32
C LYS A 60 -3.65 -0.39 7.34
N SER A 61 -2.46 0.17 7.11
CA SER A 61 -1.93 1.24 7.95
C SER A 61 -2.78 2.52 7.92
N LEU A 62 -3.37 2.90 6.78
CA LEU A 62 -4.32 4.02 6.70
C LEU A 62 -5.60 3.77 7.52
N LEU A 63 -5.98 2.50 7.69
CA LEU A 63 -7.13 2.07 8.48
C LEU A 63 -6.78 1.85 9.97
N GLY A 64 -5.56 2.18 10.40
CA GLY A 64 -5.10 1.98 11.78
C GLY A 64 -4.84 0.52 12.16
N ILE A 65 -4.70 -0.37 11.17
CA ILE A 65 -4.37 -1.78 11.40
C ILE A 65 -2.84 -1.94 11.34
N GLU A 66 -2.27 -2.36 12.46
CA GLU A 66 -0.82 -2.58 12.61
C GLU A 66 -0.47 -4.06 12.49
N ASP A 67 -0.08 -4.49 11.29
CA ASP A 67 0.47 -5.82 11.05
C ASP A 67 1.48 -5.83 9.90
N THR A 68 2.05 -7.00 9.63
CA THR A 68 2.91 -7.20 8.46
C THR A 68 2.08 -7.82 7.35
N SER A 69 1.73 -7.01 6.36
CA SER A 69 0.86 -7.41 5.24
C SER A 69 1.56 -7.31 3.89
N THR A 70 1.24 -8.20 2.96
CA THR A 70 1.67 -8.15 1.56
C THR A 70 0.50 -8.42 0.61
N GLY A 71 0.38 -7.61 -0.42
CA GLY A 71 -0.73 -7.74 -1.37
C GLY A 71 -0.88 -6.50 -2.22
N THR A 72 -1.63 -6.61 -3.31
CA THR A 72 -2.06 -5.46 -4.10
C THR A 72 -3.39 -4.93 -3.61
N VAL A 73 -3.71 -3.67 -3.88
CA VAL A 73 -5.08 -3.13 -3.74
C VAL A 73 -5.74 -3.19 -5.12
N LEU A 74 -6.72 -4.09 -5.28
CA LEU A 74 -7.45 -4.26 -6.52
C LEU A 74 -8.58 -3.25 -6.66
N LEU A 75 -9.30 -3.02 -5.56
CA LEU A 75 -10.48 -2.17 -5.52
C LEU A 75 -10.51 -1.37 -4.22
N TYR A 76 -10.92 -0.11 -4.35
CA TYR A 76 -11.24 0.75 -3.22
C TYR A 76 -12.58 1.42 -3.50
N GLU A 77 -13.61 1.02 -2.75
CA GLU A 77 -14.95 1.61 -2.79
C GLU A 77 -15.11 2.47 -1.52
N PRO A 78 -15.07 3.82 -1.64
CA PRO A 78 -15.11 4.70 -0.49
C PRO A 78 -16.32 4.40 0.41
N ASN A 79 -16.08 4.21 1.70
CA ASN A 79 -17.11 3.88 2.71
C ASN A 79 -17.79 2.51 2.54
N GLU A 80 -17.26 1.64 1.69
CA GLU A 80 -17.78 0.27 1.53
C GLU A 80 -16.70 -0.76 1.85
N ARG A 81 -15.61 -0.81 1.07
CA ARG A 81 -14.54 -1.79 1.27
C ARG A 81 -13.25 -1.46 0.52
N VAL A 82 -12.18 -2.13 0.96
CA VAL A 82 -10.92 -2.29 0.22
C VAL A 82 -10.77 -3.78 -0.13
N THR A 83 -10.52 -4.12 -1.39
CA THR A 83 -10.26 -5.50 -1.84
C THR A 83 -8.80 -5.68 -2.19
N PHE A 84 -8.20 -6.76 -1.68
CA PHE A 84 -6.81 -7.09 -1.90
C PHE A 84 -6.64 -8.17 -2.96
N GLY A 85 -5.47 -8.17 -3.61
CA GLY A 85 -5.14 -9.10 -4.67
C GLY A 85 -3.80 -9.81 -4.45
N PRO A 86 -3.59 -10.94 -5.14
CA PRO A 86 -2.44 -11.81 -4.94
C PRO A 86 -1.14 -11.15 -5.37
N VAL A 87 -0.04 -11.68 -4.82
CA VAL A 87 1.33 -11.30 -5.17
C VAL A 87 2.19 -12.55 -5.24
N LEU A 88 3.31 -12.46 -5.96
CA LEU A 88 4.25 -13.56 -6.07
C LEU A 88 5.14 -13.69 -4.81
N GLY A 89 5.69 -14.89 -4.61
CA GLY A 89 6.68 -15.15 -3.58
C GLY A 89 6.11 -15.27 -2.16
N ILE A 90 4.81 -15.48 -1.99
CA ILE A 90 4.17 -15.66 -0.67
C ILE A 90 4.86 -16.75 0.18
N PRO A 91 5.17 -17.96 -0.33
CA PRO A 91 5.85 -18.98 0.47
C PRO A 91 7.20 -18.50 1.03
N THR A 92 8.01 -17.81 0.21
CA THR A 92 9.30 -17.24 0.64
C THR A 92 9.10 -16.13 1.67
N LYS A 93 8.12 -15.26 1.49
CA LYS A 93 7.81 -14.19 2.46
C LYS A 93 7.33 -14.77 3.80
N ARG A 94 6.45 -15.79 3.78
CA ARG A 94 5.97 -16.50 4.99
C ARG A 94 7.10 -17.22 5.72
N TYR A 95 8.08 -17.76 5.00
CA TYR A 95 9.27 -18.34 5.61
C TYR A 95 10.09 -17.30 6.40
N MET A 96 10.19 -16.06 5.89
CA MET A 96 10.92 -14.97 6.55
C MET A 96 10.09 -14.25 7.63
N ILE A 97 8.76 -14.30 7.55
CA ILE A 97 7.84 -13.50 8.35
C ILE A 97 6.71 -14.41 8.84
N THR A 98 6.77 -14.82 10.11
CA THR A 98 5.85 -15.80 10.70
C THR A 98 4.38 -15.36 10.68
N ASN A 99 4.10 -14.06 10.87
CA ASN A 99 2.75 -13.49 10.96
C ASN A 99 2.42 -12.62 9.74
N LEU A 100 2.75 -13.12 8.54
CA LEU A 100 2.47 -12.41 7.30
C LEU A 100 0.99 -12.57 6.91
N GLU A 101 0.30 -11.44 6.81
CA GLU A 101 -1.03 -11.35 6.22
C GLU A 101 -0.93 -11.14 4.70
N ASP A 102 -1.80 -11.79 3.93
CA ASP A 102 -1.88 -11.61 2.48
C ASP A 102 -3.34 -11.64 2.00
N SER A 103 -3.55 -11.58 0.69
CA SER A 103 -4.89 -11.58 0.11
C SER A 103 -5.65 -12.88 0.33
N ASP A 104 -4.98 -13.99 0.64
CA ASP A 104 -5.65 -15.27 0.90
C ASP A 104 -6.21 -15.29 2.33
N THR A 105 -5.50 -14.68 3.29
CA THR A 105 -5.97 -14.55 4.69
C THR A 105 -6.92 -13.38 4.88
N THR A 106 -6.64 -12.24 4.25
CA THR A 106 -7.47 -11.03 4.31
C THR A 106 -7.78 -10.59 2.87
N PRO A 107 -8.84 -11.12 2.23
CA PRO A 107 -9.20 -10.77 0.86
C PRO A 107 -9.82 -9.38 0.73
N TYR A 108 -10.46 -8.89 1.78
CA TYR A 108 -11.02 -7.53 1.83
C TYR A 108 -11.16 -7.03 3.26
N ILE A 109 -11.30 -5.71 3.41
CA ILE A 109 -11.69 -5.05 4.65
C ILE A 109 -12.93 -4.21 4.36
N ALA A 110 -14.01 -4.44 5.11
CA ALA A 110 -15.19 -3.58 5.08
C ALA A 110 -14.89 -2.25 5.78
N LEU A 111 -15.33 -1.14 5.18
CA LEU A 111 -15.19 0.20 5.72
C LEU A 111 -16.53 0.60 6.35
N SER A 112 -16.79 0.09 7.55
CA SER A 112 -17.96 0.51 8.34
C SER A 112 -17.81 2.01 8.66
N ARG A 113 -18.83 2.81 8.34
CA ARG A 113 -19.02 4.10 9.01
C ARG A 113 -19.79 3.90 10.30
#